data_AF-A0AAV8V665-F1
#
_entry.id   AF-A0AAV8V665-F1
#
_cell.length_a   1.000
_cell.length_b   1.000
_cell.length_c   1.000
_cell.angle_alpha   90.00
_cell.angle_beta   90.00
_cell.angle_gamma   90.00
#
_symmetry.space_group_name_H-M   'P 1'
#
loop_
_entity.id
_entity.type
_entity.pdbx_description
1 polymer ?
#
loop_
_entity_poly.entity_id
_entity_poly.type
_entity_poly.pdbx_seq_one_letter_code
_entity_poly.pdbx_strand_id
1 'polypeptide(L)'
;MLSAQAFDIFRTPRMDESIEKVEWRTYYPYVKSFRNNDTIEITINQSDVFEAMYDGLLLISGKVKKNGGGTVSFVNNAGAFMFSAISYEVNVKEIESVRDPGLVSTVRGYMCYTEEDSKHLVVAGWNYPNAPLLDSNEEYFNFLIPLKHLFNIFNDYRVVTCGKQTIRLTRSNNDNNCLLVTERTTGSTTTTTTASIDIENVELKIKRIYPNNDIRLKLLKAIRADTPIVIPYRQWELHMKPSLPQGSIHDVWPIKTTSVMESPRYVIVCFQTDKQDKLTADPTYFDNVNITNIRLTLNGESFPKRKDAFEF
;
A
#
# COMPACT_ATOMS: atom_id res chain seq x y z
N MET A 1 18.14 9.81 30.52
CA MET A 1 19.46 9.59 29.90
C MET A 1 20.22 8.59 30.75
N LEU A 2 20.62 7.46 30.19
CA LEU A 2 21.46 6.46 30.86
C LEU A 2 22.81 7.11 31.19
N SER A 3 23.12 7.23 32.49
CA SER A 3 24.20 8.05 33.04
C SER A 3 25.63 7.59 32.70
N ALA A 4 25.81 6.40 32.12
CA ALA A 4 27.13 5.85 31.81
C ALA A 4 27.77 6.44 30.55
N GLN A 5 27.00 7.00 29.61
CA GLN A 5 27.54 7.53 28.35
C GLN A 5 28.02 8.99 28.44
N ALA A 6 27.60 9.73 29.46
CA ALA A 6 27.89 11.17 29.56
C ALA A 6 29.37 11.48 29.86
N PHE A 7 30.13 10.52 30.41
CA PHE A 7 31.53 10.69 30.83
C PHE A 7 32.52 9.81 30.06
N ASP A 8 32.10 9.16 28.98
CA ASP A 8 32.95 8.30 28.15
C ASP A 8 33.71 9.13 27.09
N ILE A 9 34.54 10.07 27.57
CA ILE A 9 35.21 11.10 26.76
C ILE A 9 36.36 10.49 25.93
N PHE A 10 36.91 9.35 26.35
CA PHE A 10 38.00 8.63 25.66
C PHE A 10 37.51 7.45 24.81
N ARG A 11 36.20 7.36 24.57
CA ARG A 11 35.59 6.34 23.70
C ARG A 11 36.27 6.33 22.34
N THR A 12 36.83 5.18 21.97
CA THR A 12 37.23 4.94 20.59
C THR A 12 35.99 4.92 19.68
N PRO A 13 35.99 5.66 18.56
CA PRO A 13 34.87 5.64 17.62
C PRO A 13 34.70 4.21 17.10
N ARG A 14 33.50 3.65 17.28
CA ARG A 14 33.13 2.40 16.63
C ARG A 14 32.88 2.71 15.16
N MET A 15 33.80 2.31 14.30
CA MET A 15 33.57 2.32 12.86
C MET A 15 32.82 1.06 12.48
N ASP A 16 31.66 1.24 11.85
CA ASP A 16 30.88 0.16 11.27
C ASP A 16 31.20 0.07 9.77
N GLU A 17 32.06 -0.88 9.42
CA GLU A 17 32.48 -1.17 8.05
C GLU A 17 31.70 -2.36 7.46
N SER A 18 30.50 -2.64 7.99
CA SER A 18 29.69 -3.78 7.55
C SER A 18 29.20 -3.68 6.11
N ILE A 19 28.97 -2.46 5.62
CA ILE A 19 28.50 -2.17 4.26
C ILE A 19 29.63 -1.50 3.49
N GLU A 20 30.06 -2.15 2.41
CA GLU A 20 31.08 -1.61 1.50
C GLU A 20 30.46 -0.61 0.52
N LYS A 21 29.25 -0.91 0.03
CA LYS A 21 28.62 -0.14 -1.04
C LYS A 21 27.10 -0.27 -1.02
N VAL A 22 26.40 0.80 -1.42
CA VAL A 22 24.96 0.79 -1.67
C VAL A 22 24.70 1.36 -3.06
N GLU A 23 23.90 0.69 -3.88
CA GLU A 23 23.54 1.14 -5.23
C GLU A 23 22.04 1.06 -5.46
N TRP A 24 21.48 2.07 -6.13
CA TRP A 24 20.12 1.98 -6.65
C TRP A 24 20.08 1.17 -7.94
N ARG A 25 19.11 0.26 -8.04
CA ARG A 25 18.84 -0.52 -9.23
C ARG A 25 17.37 -0.46 -9.58
N THR A 26 17.12 -0.33 -10.87
CA THR A 26 15.78 -0.30 -11.44
C THR A 26 15.49 -1.63 -12.11
N TYR A 27 14.33 -2.19 -11.80
CA TYR A 27 13.78 -3.40 -12.40
C TYR A 27 12.51 -3.05 -13.15
N TYR A 28 12.26 -3.78 -14.23
CA TYR A 28 11.14 -3.56 -15.12
C TYR A 28 10.24 -4.79 -15.15
N PRO A 29 8.93 -4.61 -15.37
CA PRO A 29 8.02 -5.71 -15.61
C PRO A 29 8.43 -6.54 -16.83
N TYR A 30 8.09 -7.82 -16.80
CA TYR A 30 8.30 -8.71 -17.96
C TYR A 30 7.38 -8.33 -19.14
N VAL A 31 6.15 -7.93 -18.82
CA VAL A 31 5.14 -7.51 -19.80
C VAL A 31 5.17 -6.00 -20.01
N LYS A 32 4.83 -5.55 -21.23
CA LYS A 32 4.72 -4.12 -21.58
C LYS A 32 3.27 -3.64 -21.72
N SER A 33 2.30 -4.49 -21.39
CA SER A 33 0.88 -4.13 -21.37
C SER A 33 0.46 -3.83 -19.93
N PHE A 34 -0.18 -2.67 -19.74
CA PHE A 34 -0.60 -2.16 -18.44
C PHE A 34 -2.09 -1.76 -18.45
N ARG A 35 -2.91 -2.48 -19.23
CA ARG A 35 -4.35 -2.23 -19.36
C ARG A 35 -5.08 -2.68 -18.10
N ASN A 36 -6.33 -2.25 -17.96
CA ASN A 36 -7.19 -2.74 -16.89
C ASN A 36 -7.33 -4.27 -16.95
N ASN A 37 -7.30 -4.93 -15.79
CA ASN A 37 -7.22 -6.39 -15.60
C ASN A 37 -5.88 -7.07 -15.98
N ASP A 38 -4.90 -6.34 -16.52
CA ASP A 38 -3.57 -6.92 -16.76
C ASP A 38 -2.88 -7.24 -15.42
N THR A 39 -2.09 -8.30 -15.42
CA THR A 39 -1.20 -8.64 -14.31
C THR A 39 0.22 -8.27 -14.66
N ILE A 40 0.77 -7.33 -13.89
CA ILE A 40 2.12 -6.79 -14.03
C ILE A 40 3.01 -7.55 -13.07
N GLU A 41 4.00 -8.27 -13.59
CA GLU A 41 4.95 -9.03 -12.78
C GLU A 41 6.36 -8.45 -12.94
N ILE A 42 6.97 -8.09 -11.80
CA ILE A 42 8.36 -7.67 -11.72
C ILE A 42 9.11 -8.71 -10.89
N THR A 43 10.02 -9.42 -11.55
CA THR A 43 10.80 -10.49 -10.92
C THR A 43 12.26 -10.10 -10.87
N ILE A 44 12.84 -10.19 -9.68
CA ILE A 44 14.26 -10.06 -9.42
C ILE A 44 14.83 -11.45 -9.22
N ASN A 45 15.71 -11.86 -10.13
CA ASN A 45 16.25 -13.22 -10.15
C ASN A 45 17.78 -13.19 -10.06
N GLN A 46 18.32 -12.72 -8.93
CA GLN A 46 19.76 -12.67 -8.70
C GLN A 46 20.11 -13.42 -7.41
N SER A 47 20.71 -14.59 -7.58
CA SER A 47 21.39 -15.30 -6.49
C SER A 47 22.63 -14.50 -6.09
N ASP A 48 22.86 -14.32 -4.79
CA ASP A 48 24.01 -13.60 -4.18
C ASP A 48 23.94 -12.07 -4.16
N VAL A 49 22.75 -11.49 -4.34
CA VAL A 49 22.50 -10.06 -4.14
C VAL A 49 21.60 -9.85 -2.92
N PHE A 50 21.96 -8.87 -2.09
CA PHE A 50 21.18 -8.47 -0.92
C PHE A 50 20.42 -7.19 -1.23
N GLU A 51 19.11 -7.25 -1.10
CA GLU A 51 18.20 -6.19 -1.55
C GLU A 51 17.40 -5.64 -0.37
N ALA A 52 17.37 -4.32 -0.26
CA ALA A 52 16.59 -3.63 0.75
C ALA A 52 15.17 -3.36 0.23
N MET A 53 14.37 -4.42 0.07
CA MET A 53 12.97 -4.31 -0.40
C MET A 53 12.12 -3.40 0.49
N TYR A 54 12.43 -3.34 1.79
CA TYR A 54 11.71 -2.50 2.74
C TYR A 54 11.78 -1.00 2.40
N ASP A 55 12.80 -0.59 1.65
CA ASP A 55 13.03 0.77 1.15
C ASP A 55 12.75 0.89 -0.36
N GLY A 56 12.13 -0.13 -0.96
CA GLY A 56 11.81 -0.16 -2.38
C GLY A 56 10.76 0.89 -2.76
N LEU A 57 10.84 1.36 -4.00
CA LEU A 57 9.96 2.37 -4.58
C LEU A 57 9.40 1.86 -5.90
N LEU A 58 8.08 1.93 -6.07
CA LEU A 58 7.38 1.63 -7.31
C LEU A 58 7.10 2.95 -8.04
N LEU A 59 7.73 3.16 -9.19
CA LEU A 59 7.45 4.28 -10.08
C LEU A 59 6.37 3.85 -11.09
N ILE A 60 5.33 4.67 -11.24
CA ILE A 60 4.29 4.50 -12.26
C ILE A 60 4.17 5.82 -12.99
N SER A 61 4.36 5.80 -14.30
CA SER A 61 4.14 6.98 -15.14
C SER A 61 3.12 6.69 -16.21
N GLY A 62 2.38 7.71 -16.61
CA GLY A 62 1.36 7.56 -17.62
C GLY A 62 0.67 8.87 -17.91
N LYS A 63 -0.52 8.76 -18.51
CA LYS A 63 -1.34 9.88 -18.91
C LYS A 63 -2.82 9.66 -18.63
N VAL A 64 -3.51 10.74 -18.28
CA VAL A 64 -4.94 10.77 -18.04
C VAL A 64 -5.63 11.18 -19.34
N LYS A 65 -6.45 10.28 -19.88
CA LYS A 65 -7.31 10.59 -21.02
C LYS A 65 -8.62 11.14 -20.51
N LYS A 66 -9.01 12.31 -21.00
CA LYS A 66 -10.25 12.97 -20.66
C LYS A 66 -11.05 13.25 -21.92
N ASN A 67 -12.35 12.94 -21.90
CA ASN A 67 -13.30 13.37 -22.91
C ASN A 67 -14.43 14.15 -22.22
N GLY A 68 -14.68 15.39 -22.65
CA GLY A 68 -15.75 16.22 -22.10
C GLY A 68 -15.27 17.52 -21.47
N GLY A 69 -16.23 18.33 -21.01
CA GLY A 69 -16.00 19.67 -20.52
C GLY A 69 -15.67 19.77 -19.02
N GLY A 70 -15.82 18.71 -18.23
CA GLY A 70 -15.61 18.70 -16.79
C GLY A 70 -14.13 18.73 -16.38
N THR A 71 -13.86 19.02 -15.12
CA THR A 71 -12.52 18.97 -14.53
C THR A 71 -12.26 17.57 -13.98
N VAL A 72 -11.09 17.01 -14.25
CA VAL A 72 -10.65 15.70 -13.75
C VAL A 72 -9.50 15.92 -12.79
N SER A 73 -9.56 15.28 -11.64
CA SER A 73 -8.52 15.27 -10.61
C SER A 73 -8.28 13.85 -10.13
N PHE A 74 -7.12 13.57 -9.55
CA PHE A 74 -6.88 12.27 -8.90
C PHE A 74 -7.67 12.23 -7.59
N VAL A 75 -8.00 11.07 -7.06
CA VAL A 75 -8.42 10.98 -5.65
C VAL A 75 -7.18 10.91 -4.76
N ASN A 76 -7.36 11.06 -3.44
CA ASN A 76 -6.28 10.71 -2.51
C ASN A 76 -5.84 9.25 -2.74
N ASN A 77 -4.54 8.98 -2.67
CA ASN A 77 -3.98 7.64 -2.83
C ASN A 77 -4.26 6.97 -4.20
N ALA A 78 -4.48 7.77 -5.26
CA ALA A 78 -4.82 7.26 -6.59
C ALA A 78 -3.84 6.20 -7.13
N GLY A 79 -2.55 6.32 -6.83
CA GLY A 79 -1.53 5.35 -7.25
C GLY A 79 -1.79 3.93 -6.73
N ALA A 80 -2.31 3.78 -5.51
CA ALA A 80 -2.68 2.47 -4.96
C ALA A 80 -4.02 1.97 -5.50
N PHE A 81 -4.99 2.87 -5.77
CA PHE A 81 -6.29 2.52 -6.36
C PHE A 81 -6.21 1.99 -7.80
N MET A 82 -5.08 2.20 -8.48
CA MET A 82 -4.83 1.63 -9.80
C MET A 82 -4.83 0.10 -9.80
N PHE A 83 -4.65 -0.53 -8.64
CA PHE A 83 -4.54 -1.98 -8.50
C PHE A 83 -5.68 -2.55 -7.66
N SER A 84 -6.22 -3.68 -8.10
CA SER A 84 -7.24 -4.45 -7.38
C SER A 84 -6.62 -5.49 -6.45
N ALA A 85 -5.41 -5.94 -6.75
CA ALA A 85 -4.65 -6.84 -5.91
C ALA A 85 -3.15 -6.65 -6.13
N ILE A 86 -2.38 -6.89 -5.07
CA ILE A 86 -0.92 -6.94 -5.12
C ILE A 86 -0.44 -8.13 -4.30
N SER A 87 0.64 -8.78 -4.72
CA SER A 87 1.29 -9.82 -3.94
C SER A 87 2.81 -9.72 -4.00
N TYR A 88 3.44 -10.18 -2.93
CA TYR A 88 4.89 -10.27 -2.79
C TYR A 88 5.28 -11.71 -2.47
N GLU A 89 6.12 -12.28 -3.32
CA GLU A 89 6.62 -13.64 -3.24
C GLU A 89 8.14 -13.65 -3.08
N VAL A 90 8.65 -14.54 -2.22
CA VAL A 90 10.08 -14.83 -2.07
C VAL A 90 10.28 -16.32 -2.29
N ASN A 91 11.16 -16.69 -3.23
CA ASN A 91 11.45 -18.08 -3.61
C ASN A 91 10.18 -18.92 -3.88
N VAL A 92 9.21 -18.35 -4.61
CA VAL A 92 7.92 -18.98 -4.99
C VAL A 92 6.95 -19.15 -3.80
N LYS A 93 7.30 -18.68 -2.61
CA LYS A 93 6.39 -18.61 -1.47
C LYS A 93 5.77 -17.22 -1.40
N GLU A 94 4.43 -17.16 -1.46
CA GLU A 94 3.70 -15.93 -1.17
C GLU A 94 3.91 -15.56 0.30
N ILE A 95 4.40 -14.33 0.52
CA ILE A 95 4.64 -13.80 1.85
C ILE A 95 3.49 -12.90 2.28
N GLU A 96 3.07 -12.00 1.40
CA GLU A 96 1.95 -11.10 1.64
C GLU A 96 1.14 -10.90 0.36
N SER A 97 -0.18 -10.93 0.50
CA SER A 97 -1.14 -10.65 -0.57
C SER A 97 -2.17 -9.66 -0.05
N VAL A 98 -2.36 -8.55 -0.76
CA VAL A 98 -3.26 -7.47 -0.37
C VAL A 98 -4.31 -7.29 -1.44
N ARG A 99 -5.57 -7.49 -1.05
CA ARG A 99 -6.74 -7.19 -1.88
C ARG A 99 -7.17 -5.74 -1.68
N ASP A 100 -7.50 -5.06 -2.78
CA ASP A 100 -7.87 -3.64 -2.83
C ASP A 100 -6.86 -2.74 -2.09
N PRO A 101 -5.58 -2.72 -2.53
CA PRO A 101 -4.52 -1.97 -1.87
C PRO A 101 -4.84 -0.49 -1.71
N GLY A 102 -5.57 0.12 -2.64
CA GLY A 102 -6.05 1.51 -2.51
C GLY A 102 -6.88 1.74 -1.24
N LEU A 103 -7.82 0.85 -0.93
CA LEU A 103 -8.65 0.98 0.27
C LEU A 103 -7.86 0.68 1.54
N VAL A 104 -7.12 -0.42 1.55
CA VAL A 104 -6.35 -0.89 2.71
C VAL A 104 -5.29 0.14 3.12
N SER A 105 -4.51 0.64 2.15
CA SER A 105 -3.49 1.66 2.41
C SER A 105 -4.09 3.02 2.76
N THR A 106 -5.31 3.34 2.31
CA THR A 106 -6.03 4.55 2.72
C THR A 106 -6.46 4.51 4.18
N VAL A 107 -7.13 3.44 4.61
CA VAL A 107 -7.52 3.24 6.00
C VAL A 107 -6.27 3.27 6.89
N ARG A 108 -5.24 2.52 6.50
CA ARG A 108 -3.95 2.51 7.19
C ARG A 108 -3.34 3.90 7.26
N GLY A 109 -3.40 4.67 6.19
CA GLY A 109 -2.82 6.00 6.12
C GLY A 109 -3.45 6.95 7.15
N TYR A 110 -4.77 6.95 7.28
CA TYR A 110 -5.46 7.77 8.28
C TYR A 110 -5.12 7.41 9.72
N MET A 111 -4.87 6.13 10.01
CA MET A 111 -4.61 5.69 11.39
C MET A 111 -3.14 5.77 11.78
N CYS A 112 -2.24 5.54 10.82
CA CYS A 112 -0.82 5.30 11.11
C CYS A 112 0.10 6.45 10.71
N TYR A 113 -0.29 7.30 9.75
CA TYR A 113 0.60 8.37 9.30
C TYR A 113 0.46 9.62 10.16
N THR A 114 1.61 10.18 10.51
CA THR A 114 1.68 11.53 11.05
C THR A 114 1.49 12.56 9.93
N GLU A 115 1.35 13.83 10.30
CA GLU A 115 1.30 14.93 9.33
C GLU A 115 2.60 15.00 8.49
N GLU A 116 3.75 14.71 9.10
CA GLU A 116 5.05 14.69 8.42
C GLU A 116 5.16 13.52 7.44
N ASP A 117 4.73 12.32 7.83
CA ASP A 117 4.66 11.17 6.93
C ASP A 117 3.78 11.47 5.71
N SER A 118 2.63 12.12 5.93
CA SER A 118 1.71 12.51 4.86
C SER A 118 2.35 13.47 3.86
N LYS A 119 3.12 14.46 4.34
CA LYS A 119 3.88 15.38 3.47
C LYS A 119 4.89 14.66 2.57
N HIS A 120 5.51 13.60 3.05
CA HIS A 120 6.46 12.81 2.25
C HIS A 120 5.79 11.85 1.27
N LEU A 121 4.51 11.51 1.47
CA LEU A 121 3.76 10.58 0.62
C LEU A 121 3.01 11.26 -0.53
N VAL A 122 3.07 12.60 -0.65
CA VAL A 122 2.50 13.34 -1.78
C VAL A 122 2.97 12.79 -3.13
N VAL A 123 4.24 12.40 -3.24
CA VAL A 123 4.81 11.78 -4.45
C VAL A 123 4.18 10.42 -4.80
N ALA A 124 3.58 9.73 -3.83
CA ALA A 124 2.85 8.48 -4.01
C ALA A 124 1.37 8.72 -4.38
N GLY A 125 0.94 9.98 -4.46
CA GLY A 125 -0.46 10.38 -4.63
C GLY A 125 -1.23 10.51 -3.31
N TRP A 126 -0.57 10.44 -2.16
CA TRP A 126 -1.19 10.69 -0.85
C TRP A 126 -1.27 12.20 -0.59
N ASN A 127 -2.44 12.78 -0.75
CA ASN A 127 -2.65 14.22 -0.71
C ASN A 127 -3.36 14.71 0.56
N TYR A 128 -3.74 13.83 1.49
CA TYR A 128 -4.40 14.24 2.72
C TYR A 128 -3.54 15.18 3.59
N PRO A 129 -4.08 16.30 4.13
CA PRO A 129 -5.47 16.77 4.06
C PRO A 129 -5.78 17.71 2.87
N ASN A 130 -4.83 17.93 1.96
CA ASN A 130 -4.97 18.83 0.82
C ASN A 130 -5.79 18.20 -0.32
N ALA A 131 -6.33 19.07 -1.17
CA ALA A 131 -7.06 18.65 -2.35
C ALA A 131 -6.11 18.05 -3.42
N PRO A 132 -6.59 17.09 -4.21
CA PRO A 132 -5.78 16.43 -5.23
C PRO A 132 -5.43 17.38 -6.37
N LEU A 133 -4.14 17.45 -6.71
CA LEU A 133 -3.64 18.22 -7.84
C LEU A 133 -3.34 17.28 -9.01
N LEU A 134 -4.23 17.25 -10.00
CA LEU A 134 -3.80 17.21 -11.40
C LEU A 134 -3.76 18.67 -11.84
N ASP A 135 -2.60 19.15 -12.31
CA ASP A 135 -2.60 20.45 -12.96
C ASP A 135 -3.49 20.34 -14.22
N SER A 136 -4.37 21.31 -14.41
CA SER A 136 -5.36 21.36 -15.48
C SER A 136 -4.77 21.25 -16.90
N ASN A 137 -3.46 21.48 -17.04
CA ASN A 137 -2.71 21.42 -18.29
C ASN A 137 -1.83 20.16 -18.43
N GLU A 138 -1.66 19.37 -17.37
CA GLU A 138 -0.77 18.21 -17.39
C GLU A 138 -1.58 16.93 -17.58
N GLU A 139 -1.57 16.42 -18.82
CA GLU A 139 -2.12 15.10 -19.13
C GLU A 139 -1.25 13.97 -18.55
N TYR A 140 0.00 14.24 -18.18
CA TYR A 140 0.96 13.24 -17.73
C TYR A 140 1.07 13.23 -16.20
N PHE A 141 1.31 12.05 -15.64
CA PHE A 141 1.53 11.89 -14.21
C PHE A 141 2.72 10.96 -13.94
N ASN A 142 3.32 11.13 -12.77
CA ASN A 142 4.36 10.27 -12.24
C ASN A 142 4.11 10.04 -10.75
N PHE A 143 3.82 8.79 -10.36
CA PHE A 143 3.71 8.36 -8.97
C PHE A 143 4.95 7.59 -8.55
N LEU A 144 5.51 7.94 -7.39
CA LEU A 144 6.60 7.22 -6.75
C LEU A 144 6.11 6.68 -5.41
N ILE A 145 5.67 5.42 -5.40
CA ILE A 145 4.99 4.79 -4.29
C ILE A 145 5.97 3.93 -3.49
N PRO A 146 6.22 4.20 -2.20
CA PRO A 146 7.02 3.32 -1.36
C PRO A 146 6.37 1.94 -1.22
N LEU A 147 7.12 0.85 -1.35
CA LEU A 147 6.57 -0.49 -1.17
C LEU A 147 5.98 -0.68 0.23
N LYS A 148 6.56 -0.04 1.25
CA LYS A 148 6.04 -0.02 2.62
C LYS A 148 4.67 0.66 2.76
N HIS A 149 4.23 1.44 1.78
CA HIS A 149 2.88 2.02 1.74
C HIS A 149 1.86 0.97 1.28
N LEU A 150 2.25 0.13 0.32
CA LEU A 150 1.42 -0.91 -0.30
C LEU A 150 1.39 -2.21 0.53
N PHE A 151 2.55 -2.67 1.00
CA PHE A 151 2.74 -3.92 1.74
C PHE A 151 3.13 -3.62 3.19
N ASN A 152 2.63 -4.42 4.13
CA ASN A 152 2.91 -4.22 5.53
C ASN A 152 4.18 -4.95 6.00
N ILE A 153 4.60 -6.04 5.35
CA ILE A 153 5.84 -6.75 5.67
C ILE A 153 7.05 -5.81 5.72
N PHE A 154 7.13 -4.85 4.81
CA PHE A 154 8.24 -3.90 4.72
C PHE A 154 8.31 -2.91 5.89
N ASN A 155 7.24 -2.79 6.68
CA ASN A 155 7.27 -1.99 7.90
C ASN A 155 7.84 -2.77 9.08
N ASP A 156 7.56 -4.07 9.13
CA ASP A 156 7.95 -4.97 10.23
C ASP A 156 9.33 -5.59 10.02
N TYR A 157 9.62 -6.03 8.80
CA TYR A 157 10.86 -6.72 8.42
C TYR A 157 11.77 -5.80 7.62
N ARG A 158 12.54 -4.95 8.32
CA ARG A 158 13.51 -4.01 7.74
C ARG A 158 14.91 -4.60 7.61
N VAL A 159 14.99 -5.80 7.03
CA VAL A 159 16.24 -6.54 6.81
C VAL A 159 16.36 -6.85 5.32
N VAL A 160 17.60 -6.98 4.84
CA VAL A 160 17.86 -7.36 3.46
C VAL A 160 17.28 -8.74 3.14
N THR A 161 16.69 -8.85 1.96
CA THR A 161 16.24 -10.12 1.40
C THR A 161 17.19 -10.56 0.29
N CYS A 162 17.21 -11.87 0.02
CA CYS A 162 18.01 -12.48 -1.04
C CYS A 162 17.23 -13.60 -1.72
N GLY A 163 17.63 -13.96 -2.94
CA GLY A 163 17.00 -15.00 -3.73
C GLY A 163 16.04 -14.43 -4.77
N LYS A 164 15.11 -15.27 -5.25
CA LYS A 164 14.14 -14.85 -6.25
C LYS A 164 13.01 -14.08 -5.56
N GLN A 165 12.79 -12.85 -5.97
CA GLN A 165 11.74 -11.99 -5.42
C GLN A 165 10.80 -11.57 -6.53
N THR A 166 9.51 -11.70 -6.32
CA THR A 166 8.50 -11.37 -7.33
C THR A 166 7.43 -10.48 -6.71
N ILE A 167 7.20 -9.33 -7.33
CA ILE A 167 6.04 -8.47 -7.03
C ILE A 167 5.06 -8.61 -8.18
N ARG A 168 3.81 -8.92 -7.83
CA ARG A 168 2.70 -8.99 -8.77
C ARG A 168 1.73 -7.86 -8.46
N LEU A 169 1.33 -7.12 -9.49
CA LEU A 169 0.35 -6.05 -9.41
C LEU A 169 -0.76 -6.34 -10.42
N THR A 170 -1.99 -6.53 -9.96
CA THR A 170 -3.15 -6.72 -10.84
C THR A 170 -3.87 -5.39 -11.00
N ARG A 171 -3.96 -4.88 -12.23
CA ARG A 171 -4.67 -3.63 -12.51
C ARG A 171 -6.16 -3.77 -12.23
N SER A 172 -6.74 -2.73 -11.62
CA SER A 172 -8.18 -2.61 -11.43
C SER A 172 -8.92 -2.71 -12.76
N ASN A 173 -10.16 -3.22 -12.72
CA ASN A 173 -11.02 -3.39 -13.89
C ASN A 173 -11.42 -2.06 -14.54
N ASN A 174 -11.41 -0.96 -13.78
CA ASN A 174 -11.61 0.41 -14.23
C ASN A 174 -10.77 1.37 -13.36
N ASP A 175 -10.75 2.65 -13.74
CA ASP A 175 -10.00 3.70 -13.03
C ASP A 175 -10.91 4.64 -12.22
N ASN A 176 -12.18 4.27 -12.01
CA ASN A 176 -13.17 5.15 -11.38
C ASN A 176 -12.78 5.50 -9.94
N ASN A 177 -12.16 4.56 -9.22
CA ASN A 177 -11.66 4.81 -7.87
C ASN A 177 -10.34 5.59 -7.83
N CYS A 178 -9.75 5.94 -8.98
CA CYS A 178 -8.51 6.72 -9.05
C CYS A 178 -8.78 8.20 -9.35
N LEU A 179 -9.96 8.52 -9.89
CA LEU A 179 -10.26 9.81 -10.50
C LEU A 179 -11.54 10.41 -9.91
N LEU A 180 -11.54 11.73 -9.78
CA LEU A 180 -12.69 12.54 -9.39
C LEU A 180 -12.99 13.55 -10.50
N VAL A 181 -14.22 13.52 -10.99
CA VAL A 181 -14.75 14.33 -12.08
C VAL A 181 -15.74 15.34 -11.52
N THR A 182 -15.47 16.62 -11.74
CA THR A 182 -16.40 17.71 -11.48
C THR A 182 -16.95 18.23 -12.79
N GLU A 183 -18.24 18.01 -13.05
CA GLU A 183 -18.84 18.39 -14.32
C GLU A 183 -18.91 19.91 -14.50
N ARG A 184 -18.68 20.36 -15.73
CA ARG A 184 -18.89 21.76 -16.11
C ARG A 184 -20.36 21.95 -16.48
N THR A 185 -21.08 22.73 -15.69
CA THR A 185 -22.47 23.08 -16.00
C THR A 185 -22.49 24.30 -16.92
N THR A 186 -22.97 24.13 -18.16
CA THR A 186 -23.18 25.25 -19.10
C THR A 186 -24.63 25.23 -19.56
N GLY A 187 -25.51 25.97 -18.89
CA GLY A 187 -26.96 25.97 -19.20
C GLY A 187 -27.66 24.67 -18.82
N SER A 188 -28.58 24.19 -19.66
CA SER A 188 -29.45 23.02 -19.41
C SER A 188 -28.84 21.66 -19.83
N THR A 189 -27.64 21.65 -20.42
CA THR A 189 -27.00 20.44 -20.96
C THR A 189 -25.76 20.09 -20.16
N THR A 190 -25.85 19.03 -19.36
CA THR A 190 -24.70 18.44 -18.68
C THR A 190 -23.96 17.56 -19.68
N THR A 191 -22.73 17.92 -20.05
CA THR A 191 -21.87 17.00 -20.81
C THR A 191 -21.33 15.96 -19.86
N THR A 192 -21.50 14.67 -20.13
CA THR A 192 -20.87 13.62 -19.33
C THR A 192 -19.37 13.58 -19.65
N THR A 193 -18.54 13.86 -18.64
CA THR A 193 -17.09 13.79 -18.75
C THR A 193 -16.63 12.39 -18.37
N THR A 194 -15.91 11.74 -19.29
CA THR A 194 -15.29 10.44 -19.03
C THR A 194 -13.79 10.61 -18.89
N ALA A 195 -13.19 9.83 -18.00
CA ALA A 195 -11.76 9.85 -17.77
C ALA A 195 -11.21 8.44 -17.55
N SER A 196 -10.01 8.18 -18.05
CA SER A 196 -9.30 6.90 -17.92
C SER A 196 -7.79 7.10 -17.80
N ILE A 197 -7.09 6.10 -17.26
CA ILE A 197 -5.66 6.17 -17.01
C ILE A 197 -4.92 5.22 -17.95
N ASP A 198 -4.05 5.79 -18.78
CA ASP A 198 -3.10 5.06 -19.61
C ASP A 198 -1.75 5.01 -18.90
N ILE A 199 -1.37 3.84 -18.38
CA ILE A 199 -0.02 3.64 -17.82
C ILE A 199 0.97 3.38 -18.96
N GLU A 200 2.05 4.14 -18.98
CA GLU A 200 3.12 4.04 -19.99
C GLU A 200 4.35 3.29 -19.47
N ASN A 201 4.69 3.48 -18.19
CA ASN A 201 5.86 2.85 -17.59
C ASN A 201 5.58 2.45 -16.14
N VAL A 202 6.13 1.31 -15.77
CA VAL A 202 6.16 0.84 -14.39
C VAL A 202 7.59 0.39 -14.10
N GLU A 203 8.19 0.92 -13.03
CA GLU A 203 9.55 0.57 -12.61
C GLU A 203 9.60 0.28 -11.12
N LEU A 204 10.42 -0.69 -10.73
CA LEU A 204 10.71 -0.99 -9.34
C LEU A 204 12.15 -0.60 -9.02
N LYS A 205 12.31 0.39 -8.14
CA LYS A 205 13.61 0.91 -7.71
C LYS A 205 13.96 0.40 -6.32
N ILE A 206 15.07 -0.32 -6.20
CA ILE A 206 15.50 -0.95 -4.94
C ILE A 206 16.99 -0.66 -4.70
N LYS A 207 17.36 -0.48 -3.43
CA LYS A 207 18.77 -0.42 -3.02
C LYS A 207 19.34 -1.82 -2.92
N ARG A 208 20.44 -2.06 -3.63
CA ARG A 208 21.32 -3.21 -3.42
C ARG A 208 22.38 -2.85 -2.39
N ILE A 209 22.54 -3.71 -1.40
CA ILE A 209 23.51 -3.55 -0.32
C ILE A 209 24.62 -4.56 -0.54
N TYR A 210 25.85 -4.06 -0.63
CA TYR A 210 27.06 -4.86 -0.74
C TYR A 210 27.72 -4.91 0.64
N PRO A 211 27.59 -6.02 1.38
CA PRO A 211 28.28 -6.18 2.64
C PRO A 211 29.79 -6.34 2.40
N ASN A 212 30.59 -6.02 3.40
CA ASN A 212 32.02 -6.29 3.38
C ASN A 212 32.31 -7.79 3.22
N ASN A 213 33.56 -8.13 2.87
CA ASN A 213 33.94 -9.51 2.58
C ASN A 213 33.67 -10.49 3.73
N ASP A 214 33.85 -10.08 4.98
CA ASP A 214 33.64 -10.93 6.15
C ASP A 214 32.16 -11.27 6.37
N ILE A 215 31.29 -10.27 6.30
CA ILE A 215 29.84 -10.45 6.43
C ILE A 215 29.29 -11.20 5.22
N ARG A 216 29.76 -10.84 4.01
CA ARG A 216 29.41 -11.55 2.79
C ARG A 216 29.71 -13.04 2.90
N LEU A 217 30.90 -13.40 3.40
CA LEU A 217 31.28 -14.80 3.58
C LEU A 217 30.38 -15.50 4.61
N LYS A 218 30.02 -14.83 5.71
CA LYS A 218 29.08 -15.37 6.71
C LYS A 218 27.69 -15.61 6.13
N LEU A 219 27.15 -14.64 5.40
CA LEU A 219 25.83 -14.75 4.77
C LEU A 219 25.81 -15.86 3.73
N LEU A 220 26.81 -15.94 2.86
CA LEU A 220 26.91 -17.00 1.85
C LEU A 220 27.05 -18.40 2.48
N LYS A 221 27.77 -18.53 3.61
CA LYS A 221 27.83 -19.78 4.37
C LYS A 221 26.46 -20.17 4.93
N ALA A 222 25.70 -19.23 5.49
CA ALA A 222 24.34 -19.48 5.99
C ALA A 222 23.37 -19.88 4.87
N ILE A 223 23.46 -19.22 3.71
CA ILE A 223 22.67 -19.56 2.50
C ILE A 223 22.99 -20.98 2.03
N ARG A 224 24.28 -21.35 1.92
CA ARG A 224 24.70 -22.71 1.52
C ARG A 224 24.28 -23.79 2.51
N ALA A 225 24.21 -23.45 3.80
CA ALA A 225 23.73 -24.33 4.84
C ALA A 225 22.20 -24.41 4.91
N ASP A 226 21.47 -23.73 4.02
CA ASP A 226 20.01 -23.62 4.01
C ASP A 226 19.44 -23.25 5.39
N THR A 227 20.11 -22.30 6.05
CA THR A 227 19.70 -21.88 7.39
C THR A 227 18.38 -21.12 7.31
N PRO A 228 17.32 -21.57 8.02
CA PRO A 228 16.02 -20.94 7.93
C PRO A 228 16.06 -19.52 8.50
N ILE A 229 15.46 -18.58 7.77
CA ILE A 229 15.28 -17.20 8.21
C ILE A 229 13.88 -17.06 8.79
N VAL A 230 13.79 -16.59 10.03
CA VAL A 230 12.51 -16.27 10.66
C VAL A 230 12.11 -14.85 10.26
N ILE A 231 10.98 -14.73 9.58
CA ILE A 231 10.43 -13.45 9.11
C ILE A 231 9.18 -13.15 9.95
N PRO A 232 9.28 -12.33 11.02
CA PRO A 232 8.11 -11.84 11.72
C PRO A 232 7.47 -10.71 10.92
N TYR A 233 6.19 -10.84 10.59
CA TYR A 233 5.43 -9.78 9.92
C TYR A 233 3.96 -9.83 10.31
N ARG A 234 3.30 -8.70 10.12
CA ARG A 234 1.84 -8.57 10.15
C ARG A 234 1.34 -8.34 8.73
N GLN A 235 0.14 -8.81 8.44
CA GLN A 235 -0.55 -8.54 7.18
C GLN A 235 -1.91 -7.91 7.46
N TRP A 236 -2.44 -7.20 6.47
CA TRP A 236 -3.79 -6.66 6.50
C TRP A 236 -4.74 -7.56 5.71
N GLU A 237 -5.82 -8.00 6.35
CA GLU A 237 -6.88 -8.75 5.68
C GLU A 237 -8.10 -7.85 5.51
N LEU A 238 -8.52 -7.65 4.25
CA LEU A 238 -9.72 -6.88 3.94
C LEU A 238 -10.91 -7.82 3.76
N HIS A 239 -11.96 -7.59 4.54
CA HIS A 239 -13.29 -8.10 4.26
C HIS A 239 -14.21 -6.93 3.90
N MET A 240 -15.09 -7.14 2.92
CA MET A 240 -16.09 -6.13 2.54
C MET A 240 -17.48 -6.75 2.60
N LYS A 241 -18.42 -6.01 3.18
CA LYS A 241 -19.85 -6.31 3.09
C LYS A 241 -20.48 -5.34 2.09
N PRO A 242 -21.07 -5.81 0.97
CA PRO A 242 -21.54 -4.93 -0.10
C PRO A 242 -22.60 -3.91 0.33
N SER A 243 -23.49 -4.29 1.25
CA SER A 243 -24.52 -3.39 1.76
C SER A 243 -25.00 -3.80 3.14
N LEU A 244 -25.50 -2.81 3.89
CA LEU A 244 -26.23 -3.01 5.13
C LEU A 244 -27.73 -3.17 4.80
N PRO A 245 -28.45 -4.12 5.44
CA PRO A 245 -29.88 -4.28 5.22
C PRO A 245 -30.66 -3.02 5.60
N GLN A 246 -31.46 -2.48 4.66
CA GLN A 246 -32.29 -1.32 4.94
C GLN A 246 -33.36 -1.64 6.00
N GLY A 247 -33.47 -0.77 7.01
CA GLY A 247 -34.48 -0.88 8.07
C GLY A 247 -34.17 -1.91 9.16
N SER A 248 -33.03 -2.59 9.11
CA SER A 248 -32.64 -3.49 10.21
C SER A 248 -31.99 -2.73 11.37
N ILE A 249 -32.43 -3.01 12.58
CA ILE A 249 -31.83 -2.50 13.83
C ILE A 249 -30.57 -3.32 14.20
N HIS A 250 -30.50 -4.57 13.74
CA HIS A 250 -29.42 -5.49 14.04
C HIS A 250 -28.96 -6.23 12.79
N ASP A 251 -27.66 -6.27 12.59
CA ASP A 251 -27.07 -6.95 11.46
C ASP A 251 -25.83 -7.72 11.92
N VAL A 252 -25.71 -8.96 11.46
CA VAL A 252 -24.61 -9.86 11.80
C VAL A 252 -23.84 -10.16 10.53
N TRP A 253 -22.55 -9.86 10.55
CA TRP A 253 -21.67 -10.13 9.43
C TRP A 253 -20.68 -11.25 9.80
N PRO A 254 -20.91 -12.48 9.30
CA PRO A 254 -19.96 -13.55 9.50
C PRO A 254 -18.72 -13.32 8.62
N ILE A 255 -17.56 -13.22 9.26
CA ILE A 255 -16.26 -13.13 8.60
C ILE A 255 -15.61 -14.52 8.69
N LYS A 256 -15.25 -15.08 7.54
CA LYS A 256 -14.45 -16.32 7.48
C LYS A 256 -12.99 -15.91 7.47
N THR A 257 -12.26 -16.24 8.54
CA THR A 257 -10.80 -16.05 8.61
C THR A 257 -10.12 -17.33 8.13
N THR A 258 -9.01 -17.16 7.41
CA THR A 258 -8.45 -18.23 6.57
C THR A 258 -7.45 -19.14 7.31
N SER A 259 -6.92 -18.75 8.48
CA SER A 259 -5.93 -19.55 9.20
C SER A 259 -6.18 -19.64 10.72
N VAL A 260 -5.91 -20.82 11.30
CA VAL A 260 -5.94 -21.06 12.76
C VAL A 260 -4.68 -20.52 13.46
N MET A 261 -3.63 -20.20 12.68
CA MET A 261 -2.33 -19.77 13.21
C MET A 261 -2.20 -18.25 13.38
N GLU A 262 -3.05 -17.46 12.74
CA GLU A 262 -3.01 -16.00 12.84
C GLU A 262 -4.01 -15.50 13.88
N SER A 263 -3.58 -14.50 14.66
CA SER A 263 -4.45 -13.82 15.61
C SER A 263 -4.60 -12.35 15.20
N PRO A 264 -5.84 -11.85 15.03
CA PRO A 264 -6.05 -10.45 14.71
C PRO A 264 -5.59 -9.60 15.90
N ARG A 265 -4.72 -8.63 15.65
CA ARG A 265 -4.28 -7.67 16.68
C ARG A 265 -5.20 -6.46 16.77
N TYR A 266 -5.71 -6.02 15.63
CA TYR A 266 -6.59 -4.87 15.50
C TYR A 266 -7.68 -5.23 14.50
N VAL A 267 -8.89 -4.76 14.76
CA VAL A 267 -10.01 -4.83 13.83
C VAL A 267 -10.54 -3.42 13.68
N ILE A 268 -10.60 -2.96 12.43
CA ILE A 268 -11.06 -1.63 12.08
C ILE A 268 -12.29 -1.80 11.20
N VAL A 269 -13.32 -1.04 11.53
CA VAL A 269 -14.59 -1.03 10.80
C VAL A 269 -14.78 0.36 10.24
N CYS A 270 -14.91 0.44 8.92
CA CYS A 270 -15.18 1.68 8.21
C CYS A 270 -16.47 1.54 7.41
N PHE A 271 -17.20 2.64 7.25
CA PHE A 271 -18.41 2.69 6.44
C PHE A 271 -18.24 3.67 5.29
N GLN A 272 -18.90 3.38 4.18
CA GLN A 272 -18.86 4.20 2.98
C GLN A 272 -20.21 4.10 2.29
N THR A 273 -20.75 5.24 1.89
CA THR A 273 -22.06 5.37 1.26
C THR A 273 -21.86 5.79 -0.18
N ASP A 274 -22.08 4.86 -1.09
CA ASP A 274 -22.28 5.17 -2.52
C ASP A 274 -21.11 5.92 -3.19
N LYS A 275 -19.87 5.69 -2.74
CA LYS A 275 -18.67 6.33 -3.30
C LYS A 275 -17.76 5.39 -4.11
N GLN A 276 -17.86 4.08 -3.91
CA GLN A 276 -17.04 3.12 -4.64
C GLN A 276 -17.48 3.05 -6.10
N ASP A 277 -16.51 2.97 -7.01
CA ASP A 277 -16.70 2.85 -8.45
C ASP A 277 -17.46 4.04 -9.08
N LYS A 278 -17.32 5.23 -8.47
CA LYS A 278 -17.95 6.46 -8.95
C LYS A 278 -16.94 7.56 -9.23
N LEU A 279 -17.02 8.14 -10.41
CA LEU A 279 -16.21 9.30 -10.79
C LEU A 279 -16.66 10.60 -10.09
N THR A 280 -17.86 10.65 -9.51
CA THR A 280 -18.40 11.87 -8.88
C THR A 280 -18.24 11.91 -7.37
N ALA A 281 -17.66 10.87 -6.76
CA ALA A 281 -17.50 10.74 -5.33
C ALA A 281 -16.12 10.17 -5.00
N ASP A 282 -15.45 10.75 -4.01
CA ASP A 282 -14.10 10.31 -3.64
C ASP A 282 -14.18 9.09 -2.70
N PRO A 283 -13.64 7.92 -3.10
CA PRO A 283 -13.74 6.69 -2.33
C PRO A 283 -12.84 6.67 -1.10
N THR A 284 -11.99 7.69 -0.90
CA THR A 284 -11.08 7.77 0.25
C THR A 284 -11.73 8.35 1.49
N TYR A 285 -12.93 8.90 1.40
CA TYR A 285 -13.67 9.40 2.56
C TYR A 285 -14.64 8.34 3.10
N PHE A 286 -14.51 8.06 4.39
CA PHE A 286 -15.42 7.19 5.13
C PHE A 286 -16.52 8.01 5.80
N ASP A 287 -17.73 7.46 5.85
CA ASP A 287 -18.92 8.14 6.36
C ASP A 287 -19.22 7.75 7.81
N ASN A 288 -19.69 8.72 8.59
CA ASN A 288 -20.41 8.43 9.81
C ASN A 288 -21.87 8.08 9.46
N VAL A 289 -22.21 6.80 9.56
CA VAL A 289 -23.54 6.27 9.24
C VAL A 289 -24.47 6.18 10.46
N ASN A 290 -24.16 6.90 11.54
CA ASN A 290 -24.93 6.93 12.79
C ASN A 290 -25.13 5.54 13.45
N ILE A 291 -24.22 4.60 13.21
CA ILE A 291 -24.19 3.32 13.90
C ILE A 291 -23.55 3.54 15.26
N THR A 292 -24.28 3.26 16.34
CA THR A 292 -23.83 3.53 17.71
C THR A 292 -23.22 2.31 18.40
N ASN A 293 -23.47 1.10 17.90
CA ASN A 293 -23.08 -0.14 18.55
C ASN A 293 -22.50 -1.15 17.56
N ILE A 294 -21.20 -1.38 17.66
CA ILE A 294 -20.47 -2.38 16.88
C ILE A 294 -19.89 -3.40 17.85
N ARG A 295 -20.13 -4.68 17.58
CA ARG A 295 -19.60 -5.77 18.40
C ARG A 295 -18.88 -6.77 17.52
N LEU A 296 -17.63 -7.02 17.85
CA LEU A 296 -16.81 -8.07 17.27
C LEU A 296 -16.87 -9.29 18.20
N THR A 297 -17.18 -10.46 17.67
CA THR A 297 -17.10 -11.72 18.42
C THR A 297 -16.00 -12.60 17.82
N LEU A 298 -14.96 -12.88 18.60
CA LEU A 298 -13.84 -13.73 18.21
C LEU A 298 -13.73 -14.90 19.19
N ASN A 299 -13.74 -16.14 18.69
CA ASN A 299 -13.61 -17.35 19.50
C ASN A 299 -14.56 -17.42 20.71
N GLY A 300 -15.77 -16.86 20.59
CA GLY A 300 -16.77 -16.81 21.66
C GLY A 300 -16.65 -15.63 22.63
N GLU A 301 -15.60 -14.83 22.54
CA GLU A 301 -15.47 -13.58 23.30
C GLU A 301 -15.93 -12.38 22.48
N SER A 302 -16.65 -11.44 23.11
CA SER A 302 -17.12 -10.21 22.47
C SER A 302 -16.32 -8.98 22.87
N PHE A 303 -16.04 -8.13 21.90
CA PHE A 303 -15.32 -6.86 22.00
C PHE A 303 -16.19 -5.73 21.41
N PRO A 304 -16.28 -4.57 22.07
CA PRO A 304 -15.83 -4.29 23.43
C PRO A 304 -16.60 -5.13 24.48
N LYS A 305 -15.94 -5.43 25.62
CA LYS A 305 -16.52 -6.28 26.68
C LYS A 305 -17.76 -5.67 27.33
N ARG A 306 -17.84 -4.34 27.35
CA ARG A 306 -19.01 -3.58 27.78
C ARG A 306 -19.69 -3.02 26.55
N LYS A 307 -21.02 -2.85 26.59
CA LYS A 307 -21.77 -2.08 25.58
C LYS A 307 -21.42 -0.60 25.75
N ASP A 308 -20.20 -0.24 25.42
CA ASP A 308 -19.81 1.15 25.35
C ASP A 308 -20.29 1.67 23.99
N ALA A 309 -21.07 2.75 24.02
CA ALA A 309 -21.45 3.44 22.80
C ALA A 309 -20.17 4.03 22.20
N PHE A 310 -19.93 3.74 20.92
CA PHE A 310 -18.87 4.44 20.21
C PHE A 310 -19.38 5.86 19.93
N GLU A 311 -18.79 6.86 20.57
CA GLU A 311 -18.93 8.25 20.15
C GLU A 311 -18.01 8.44 18.94
N PHE A 312 -18.62 8.55 17.75
CA PHE A 312 -17.96 8.85 16.48
C PHE A 312 -17.97 10.35 16.21
#